data_AF-A0AAJ4E7Q3-F1
#
_entry.id   AF-A0AAJ4E7Q3-F1
#
_cell.length_a   1.000
_cell.length_b   1.000
_cell.length_c   1.000
_cell.angle_alpha   90.00
_cell.angle_beta   90.00
_cell.angle_gamma   90.00
#
_symmetry.space_group_name_H-M   'P 1'
#
loop_
_entity.id
_entity.type
_entity.pdbx_description
1 polymer ?
#
loop_
_entity_poly.entity_id
_entity_poly.type
_entity_poly.pdbx_seq_one_letter_code
_entity_poly.pdbx_strand_id
1 'polypeptide(L)'
;MSALDHSALHQLYSEHNSWLKGWLRVRLGNAADASDLAQDTFLRVMTARNDTPIREPRGYLSAIARSLLIDKSRRRTIERAYLHALAQRPEPVDVSPEIRLSIIEMLVAIDSLLDELGTRTREIFLAVQLEGLSYVAAAERFGVSVTTVKNHLIRAMTRCLLLVEP
;
A
#
# COMPACT_ATOMS: atom_id res chain seq x y z
N MET A 1 -5.93 40.88 -17.46
CA MET A 1 -7.13 40.75 -16.62
C MET A 1 -8.15 41.74 -17.12
N SER A 2 -9.09 41.32 -17.95
CA SER A 2 -10.18 42.20 -18.40
C SER A 2 -11.32 42.12 -17.40
N ALA A 3 -11.94 43.25 -17.08
CA ALA A 3 -13.13 43.32 -16.23
C ALA A 3 -14.29 42.45 -16.73
N LEU A 4 -14.29 42.10 -18.03
CA LEU A 4 -15.29 41.26 -18.70
C LEU A 4 -15.24 39.78 -18.25
N ASP A 5 -14.08 39.28 -17.83
CA ASP A 5 -13.90 37.89 -17.37
C ASP A 5 -14.50 37.68 -15.96
N HIS A 6 -14.40 38.71 -15.11
CA HIS A 6 -14.93 38.67 -13.74
C HIS A 6 -16.46 38.75 -13.71
N SER A 7 -17.10 39.52 -14.61
CA SER A 7 -18.55 39.62 -14.65
C SER A 7 -19.20 38.33 -15.16
N ALA A 8 -18.62 37.69 -16.17
CA ALA A 8 -19.11 36.42 -16.71
C ALA A 8 -19.01 35.29 -15.67
N LEU A 9 -17.88 35.22 -14.95
CA LEU A 9 -17.71 34.31 -13.84
C LEU A 9 -18.70 34.58 -12.70
N HIS A 10 -18.89 35.85 -12.33
CA HIS A 10 -19.84 36.23 -11.29
C HIS A 10 -21.26 35.78 -11.65
N GLN A 11 -21.68 35.98 -12.90
CA GLN A 11 -22.97 35.53 -13.41
C GLN A 11 -23.09 34.00 -13.38
N LEU A 12 -22.08 33.28 -13.86
CA LEU A 12 -22.03 31.81 -13.80
C LEU A 12 -22.17 31.31 -12.35
N TYR A 13 -21.48 31.96 -11.41
CA TYR A 13 -21.53 31.62 -9.99
C TYR A 13 -22.91 31.90 -9.39
N SER A 14 -23.45 33.10 -9.57
CA SER A 14 -24.74 33.49 -8.99
C SER A 14 -25.90 32.62 -9.51
N GLU A 15 -25.87 32.26 -10.80
CA GLU A 15 -26.93 31.48 -11.44
C GLU A 15 -26.86 29.97 -11.13
N HIS A 16 -25.69 29.40 -10.86
CA HIS A 16 -25.51 27.94 -10.81
C HIS A 16 -24.92 27.38 -9.52
N ASN A 17 -24.41 28.20 -8.61
CA ASN A 17 -23.84 27.71 -7.36
C ASN A 17 -24.86 26.97 -6.48
N SER A 18 -26.08 27.49 -6.34
CA SER A 18 -27.15 26.84 -5.56
C SER A 18 -27.53 25.48 -6.14
N TRP A 19 -27.70 25.40 -7.46
CA TRP A 19 -27.95 24.16 -8.18
C TRP A 19 -26.81 23.15 -8.00
N LEU A 20 -25.55 23.59 -8.16
CA LEU A 20 -24.38 22.73 -8.04
C LEU A 20 -24.24 22.18 -6.62
N LYS A 21 -24.44 23.01 -5.60
CA LYS A 21 -24.44 22.56 -4.19
C LYS A 21 -25.55 21.53 -3.94
N GLY A 22 -26.75 21.74 -4.48
CA GLY A 22 -27.84 20.76 -4.39
C GLY A 22 -27.49 19.42 -5.06
N TRP A 23 -26.95 19.48 -6.28
CA TRP A 23 -26.50 18.31 -7.02
C TRP A 23 -25.38 17.55 -6.31
N LEU A 24 -24.43 18.26 -5.71
CA LEU A 24 -23.34 17.70 -4.91
C LEU A 24 -23.82 17.10 -3.58
N ARG A 25 -24.78 17.75 -2.91
CA ARG A 25 -25.34 17.27 -1.64
C ARG A 25 -25.99 15.90 -1.79
N VAL A 26 -26.72 15.65 -2.88
CA VAL A 26 -27.30 14.33 -3.17
C VAL A 26 -26.22 13.24 -3.31
N ARG A 27 -25.03 13.60 -3.81
CA ARG A 27 -23.92 12.65 -4.03
C ARG A 27 -23.02 12.46 -2.81
N LEU A 28 -22.84 13.51 -2.01
CA LEU A 28 -21.93 13.51 -0.87
C LEU A 28 -22.63 13.23 0.46
N GLY A 29 -23.95 13.40 0.54
CA GLY A 29 -24.73 13.22 1.77
C GLY A 29 -24.51 14.30 2.84
N ASN A 30 -23.58 15.23 2.63
CA ASN A 30 -23.21 16.30 3.56
C ASN A 30 -23.25 17.67 2.86
N ALA A 31 -23.85 18.67 3.51
CA ALA A 31 -23.93 20.03 3.02
C ALA A 31 -22.57 20.77 3.04
N ALA A 32 -21.72 20.49 4.03
CA ALA A 32 -20.39 21.11 4.14
C ALA A 32 -19.48 20.65 3.00
N ASP A 33 -19.30 19.34 2.83
CA ASP A 33 -18.52 18.77 1.71
C ASP A 33 -19.04 19.22 0.34
N ALA A 34 -20.36 19.38 0.19
CA ALA A 34 -20.96 19.87 -1.05
C ALA A 34 -20.64 21.35 -1.30
N SER A 35 -20.59 22.18 -0.26
CA SER A 35 -20.19 23.59 -0.38
C SER A 35 -18.72 23.72 -0.75
N ASP A 36 -17.85 22.94 -0.10
CA ASP A 36 -16.41 22.96 -0.37
C ASP A 36 -16.11 22.51 -1.81
N LEU A 37 -16.72 21.40 -2.25
CA LEU A 37 -16.48 20.92 -3.60
C LEU A 37 -17.08 21.81 -4.69
N ALA A 38 -18.19 22.51 -4.39
CA ALA A 38 -18.72 23.54 -5.27
C ALA A 38 -17.71 24.70 -5.40
N GLN A 39 -17.12 25.14 -4.29
CA GLN A 39 -16.08 26.16 -4.29
C GLN A 39 -14.85 25.71 -5.10
N ASP A 40 -14.35 24.50 -4.89
CA ASP A 40 -13.24 23.92 -5.68
C ASP A 40 -13.56 23.87 -7.18
N THR A 41 -14.81 23.56 -7.52
CA THR A 41 -15.28 23.55 -8.92
C THR A 41 -15.16 24.93 -9.54
N PHE A 42 -15.65 25.98 -8.86
CA PHE A 42 -15.55 27.35 -9.37
C PHE A 42 -14.11 27.88 -9.37
N LEU A 43 -13.30 27.57 -8.36
CA LEU A 43 -11.87 27.88 -8.37
C LEU A 43 -11.18 27.26 -9.59
N ARG A 44 -11.53 26.02 -9.95
CA ARG A 44 -10.99 25.37 -11.13
C ARG A 44 -11.43 26.05 -12.43
N VAL A 45 -12.68 26.49 -12.52
CA VAL A 45 -13.17 27.32 -13.63
C VAL A 45 -12.38 28.62 -13.75
N MET A 46 -12.15 29.32 -12.63
CA MET A 46 -11.35 30.55 -12.58
C MET A 46 -9.93 30.34 -13.09
N THR A 47 -9.27 29.28 -12.65
CA THR A 47 -7.88 28.99 -13.02
C THR A 47 -7.72 28.44 -14.44
N ALA A 48 -8.76 27.86 -15.03
CA ALA A 48 -8.70 27.26 -16.36
C ALA A 48 -8.64 28.29 -17.50
N ARG A 49 -8.97 29.58 -17.23
CA ARG A 49 -8.87 30.71 -18.18
C ARG A 49 -9.43 30.37 -19.57
N ASN A 50 -10.68 29.92 -19.58
CA ASN A 50 -11.31 29.42 -20.80
C ASN A 50 -11.84 30.62 -21.61
N ASP A 51 -11.12 31.03 -22.66
CA ASP A 51 -11.51 32.15 -23.53
C ASP A 51 -12.74 31.86 -24.42
N THR A 52 -13.29 30.64 -24.30
CA THR A 52 -14.45 30.19 -25.09
C THR A 52 -15.74 30.28 -24.27
N PRO A 53 -16.83 30.83 -24.82
CA PRO A 53 -18.10 30.91 -24.10
C PRO A 53 -18.64 29.52 -23.76
N ILE A 54 -19.01 29.33 -22.49
CA ILE A 54 -19.58 28.06 -22.00
C ILE A 54 -21.02 27.93 -22.49
N ARG A 55 -21.24 27.05 -23.47
CA ARG A 55 -22.58 26.80 -24.05
C ARG A 55 -23.51 26.05 -23.10
N GLU A 56 -22.98 25.12 -22.32
CA GLU A 56 -23.73 24.29 -21.36
C GLU A 56 -23.15 24.41 -19.95
N PRO A 57 -23.51 25.47 -19.20
CA PRO A 57 -22.94 25.76 -17.88
C PRO A 57 -23.05 24.60 -16.88
N ARG A 58 -24.24 24.01 -16.76
CA ARG A 58 -24.50 22.89 -15.84
C ARG A 58 -23.73 21.63 -16.23
N GLY A 59 -23.68 21.33 -17.54
CA GLY A 59 -22.90 20.21 -18.07
C GLY A 59 -21.43 20.35 -17.71
N TYR A 60 -20.85 21.50 -18.01
CA TYR A 60 -19.45 21.84 -17.73
C TYR A 60 -19.11 21.79 -16.23
N LEU A 61 -19.90 22.46 -15.38
CA LEU A 61 -19.69 22.45 -13.93
C LEU A 61 -19.80 21.04 -13.35
N SER A 62 -20.78 20.25 -13.79
CA SER A 62 -20.93 18.87 -13.33
C SER A 62 -19.79 17.97 -13.79
N ALA A 63 -19.20 18.22 -14.96
CA ALA A 63 -18.05 17.46 -15.44
C ALA A 63 -16.82 17.72 -14.55
N ILE A 64 -16.51 18.99 -14.26
CA ILE A 64 -15.42 19.36 -13.34
C ILE A 64 -15.67 18.77 -11.96
N ALA A 65 -16.87 18.95 -11.41
CA ALA A 65 -17.23 18.44 -10.10
C ALA A 65 -17.12 16.90 -10.01
N ARG A 66 -17.52 16.16 -11.07
CA ARG A 66 -17.32 14.71 -11.15
C ARG A 66 -15.84 14.33 -11.12
N SER A 67 -15.00 15.03 -11.90
CA SER A 67 -13.56 14.76 -11.89
C SER A 67 -12.94 14.99 -10.50
N LEU A 68 -13.35 16.06 -9.81
CA LEU A 68 -12.89 16.34 -8.43
C LEU A 68 -13.37 15.27 -7.44
N LEU A 69 -14.62 14.79 -7.56
CA LEU A 69 -15.13 13.69 -6.74
C LEU A 69 -14.30 12.40 -6.92
N ILE A 70 -14.01 12.05 -8.18
CA ILE A 70 -13.22 10.85 -8.51
C ILE A 70 -11.82 10.98 -7.92
N ASP A 71 -11.16 12.12 -8.07
CA ASP A 71 -9.81 12.31 -7.54
C ASP A 71 -9.79 12.28 -6.00
N LYS A 72 -10.76 12.91 -5.33
CA LYS A 72 -10.90 12.86 -3.86
C LYS A 72 -11.14 11.43 -3.38
N SER A 73 -11.99 10.67 -4.06
CA SER A 73 -12.25 9.25 -3.74
C SER A 73 -10.98 8.41 -3.91
N ARG A 74 -10.28 8.56 -5.04
CA ARG A 74 -9.03 7.85 -5.33
C ARG A 74 -7.96 8.12 -4.26
N ARG A 75 -7.76 9.39 -3.88
CA ARG A 75 -6.83 9.77 -2.80
C ARG A 75 -7.21 9.13 -1.47
N ARG A 76 -8.50 9.19 -1.08
CA ARG A 76 -8.99 8.56 0.16
C ARG A 76 -8.80 7.05 0.18
N THR A 77 -8.97 6.37 -0.95
CA THR A 77 -8.74 4.92 -1.05
C THR A 77 -7.26 4.60 -0.81
N ILE A 78 -6.34 5.34 -1.43
CA ILE A 78 -4.89 5.14 -1.23
C ILE A 78 -4.51 5.41 0.23
N GLU A 79 -4.98 6.52 0.79
CA GLU A 79 -4.72 6.89 2.19
C GLU A 79 -5.22 5.81 3.15
N ARG A 80 -6.44 5.31 2.95
CA ARG A 80 -6.99 4.21 3.76
C ARG A 80 -6.19 2.93 3.63
N ALA A 81 -5.79 2.56 2.41
CA ALA A 81 -4.96 1.38 2.18
C ALA A 81 -3.60 1.50 2.89
N TYR A 82 -3.00 2.68 2.86
CA TYR A 82 -1.75 2.97 3.57
C TYR A 82 -1.91 2.90 5.09
N LEU A 83 -2.94 3.56 5.64
CA LEU A 83 -3.22 3.51 7.08
C LEU A 83 -3.54 2.09 7.56
N HIS A 84 -4.25 1.31 6.74
CA HIS A 84 -4.52 -0.09 7.03
C HIS A 84 -3.22 -0.92 7.04
N ALA A 85 -2.32 -0.70 6.07
CA ALA A 85 -1.01 -1.37 6.05
C ALA A 85 -0.15 -0.99 7.26
N LEU A 86 -0.18 0.28 7.70
CA LEU A 86 0.50 0.72 8.92
C LEU A 86 -0.09 0.08 10.17
N ALA A 87 -1.41 0.00 10.29
CA ALA A 87 -2.10 -0.61 11.43
C ALA A 87 -1.84 -2.12 11.54
N GLN A 88 -1.51 -2.78 10.43
CA GLN A 88 -1.13 -4.18 10.39
C GLN A 88 0.35 -4.42 10.67
N ARG A 89 1.18 -3.36 10.77
CA ARG A 89 2.58 -3.56 11.14
C ARG A 89 2.64 -4.02 12.59
N PRO A 90 3.35 -5.12 12.89
CA PRO A 90 3.64 -5.45 14.28
C PRO A 90 4.38 -4.26 14.91
N GLU A 91 4.05 -3.98 16.16
CA GLU A 91 4.73 -2.95 16.92
C GLU A 91 6.23 -3.25 16.90
N PRO A 92 7.09 -2.27 16.55
CA PRO A 92 8.52 -2.52 16.49
C PRO A 92 8.98 -3.00 17.87
N VAL A 93 9.42 -4.26 17.93
CA VAL A 93 10.07 -4.79 19.11
C VAL A 93 11.40 -4.04 19.22
N ASP A 94 11.50 -3.16 20.21
CA ASP A 94 12.77 -2.52 20.53
C ASP A 94 13.67 -3.56 21.19
N VAL A 95 14.41 -4.29 20.36
CA VAL A 95 15.37 -5.28 20.79
C VAL A 95 16.61 -4.54 21.26
N SER A 96 17.01 -4.75 22.53
CA SER A 96 18.21 -4.11 23.07
C SER A 96 19.45 -4.43 22.20
N PRO A 97 20.45 -3.54 22.13
CA PRO A 97 21.67 -3.78 21.36
C PRO A 97 22.34 -5.11 21.71
N GLU A 98 22.29 -5.51 22.98
CA GLU A 98 22.85 -6.76 23.50
C GLU A 98 22.08 -7.97 22.95
N ILE A 99 20.74 -7.96 23.04
CA ILE A 99 19.92 -9.06 22.49
C ILE A 99 20.11 -9.15 20.98
N ARG A 100 20.20 -7.99 20.29
CA ARG A 100 20.43 -7.94 18.85
C ARG A 100 21.79 -8.55 18.49
N LEU A 101 22.83 -8.26 19.25
CA LEU A 101 24.15 -8.86 19.07
C LEU A 101 24.08 -10.38 19.27
N SER A 102 23.44 -10.86 20.33
CA SER A 102 23.28 -12.30 20.59
C SER A 102 22.52 -13.01 19.45
N ILE A 103 21.49 -12.37 18.88
CA ILE A 103 20.77 -12.92 17.71
C ILE A 103 21.72 -13.04 16.51
N ILE A 104 22.51 -12.00 16.22
CA ILE A 104 23.45 -12.00 15.09
C ILE A 104 24.52 -13.08 15.29
N GLU A 105 25.10 -13.18 16.48
CA GLU A 105 26.10 -14.20 16.80
C GLU A 105 25.54 -15.61 16.62
N MET A 106 24.32 -15.86 17.10
CA MET A 106 23.65 -17.15 16.93
C MET A 106 23.39 -17.47 15.45
N LEU A 107 22.96 -16.50 14.65
CA LEU A 107 22.74 -16.69 13.21
C LEU A 107 24.04 -17.01 12.47
N VAL A 108 25.14 -16.33 12.79
CA VAL A 108 26.48 -16.62 12.22
C VAL A 108 26.95 -18.03 12.59
N ALA A 109 26.71 -18.44 13.84
CA ALA A 109 27.05 -19.78 14.31
C ALA A 109 26.24 -20.87 13.58
N ILE A 110 24.94 -20.65 13.37
CA ILE A 110 24.08 -21.56 12.59
C ILE A 110 24.55 -21.65 11.13
N ASP A 111 24.86 -20.53 10.48
CA ASP A 111 25.32 -20.52 9.08
C ASP A 111 26.62 -21.31 8.93
N SER A 112 27.60 -21.07 9.81
CA SER A 112 28.88 -21.79 9.83
C SER A 112 28.68 -23.30 10.02
N LEU A 113 27.77 -23.70 10.91
CA LEU A 113 27.44 -25.10 11.16
C LEU A 113 26.77 -25.76 9.95
N LEU A 114 25.87 -25.06 9.27
CA LEU A 114 25.21 -25.58 8.07
C LEU A 114 26.21 -25.79 6.93
N ASP A 115 27.23 -24.93 6.81
CA ASP A 115 28.30 -25.09 5.83
C ASP A 115 29.11 -26.38 6.04
N GLU A 116 29.36 -26.78 7.30
CA GLU A 116 30.04 -28.06 7.61
C GLU A 116 29.24 -29.31 7.18
N LEU A 117 27.93 -29.19 7.00
CA LEU A 117 27.06 -30.32 6.62
C LEU A 117 26.99 -30.55 5.10
N GLY A 118 27.67 -29.69 4.34
CA GLY A 118 27.73 -29.72 2.89
C GLY A 118 26.54 -29.04 2.22
N THR A 119 26.79 -28.47 1.04
CA THR A 119 25.88 -27.61 0.28
C THR A 119 24.48 -28.23 0.12
N ARG A 120 24.41 -29.53 -0.18
CA ARG A 120 23.13 -30.22 -0.40
C ARG A 120 22.26 -30.28 0.85
N THR A 121 22.85 -30.51 2.03
CA THR A 121 22.09 -30.53 3.30
C THR A 121 21.59 -29.13 3.63
N ARG A 122 22.45 -28.11 3.46
CA ARG A 122 22.14 -26.69 3.69
C ARG A 122 20.98 -26.23 2.81
N GLU A 123 21.05 -26.46 1.50
CA GLU A 123 20.01 -26.06 0.54
C GLU A 123 18.66 -26.71 0.84
N ILE A 124 18.65 -28.02 1.13
CA ILE A 124 17.42 -28.73 1.50
C ILE A 124 16.82 -28.17 2.80
N PHE A 125 17.67 -27.88 3.80
CA PHE A 125 17.23 -27.33 5.08
C PHE A 125 16.62 -25.93 4.92
N LEU A 126 17.28 -25.04 4.20
CA LEU A 126 16.80 -23.67 3.95
C LEU A 126 15.52 -23.65 3.12
N ALA A 127 15.41 -24.51 2.09
CA ALA A 127 14.19 -24.61 1.29
C ALA A 127 12.96 -24.96 2.15
N VAL A 128 13.14 -25.80 3.18
CA VAL A 128 12.04 -26.19 4.07
C VAL A 128 11.80 -25.16 5.16
N GLN A 129 12.85 -24.70 5.86
CA GLN A 129 12.71 -23.86 7.05
C GLN A 129 12.54 -22.38 6.74
N LEU A 130 13.21 -21.88 5.70
CA LEU A 130 13.22 -20.47 5.36
C LEU A 130 12.23 -20.17 4.22
N GLU A 131 12.21 -20.98 3.18
CA GLU A 131 11.31 -20.79 2.03
C GLU A 131 9.92 -21.45 2.24
N GLY A 132 9.77 -22.31 3.25
CA GLY A 132 8.48 -22.92 3.61
C GLY A 132 8.02 -24.07 2.69
N LEU A 133 8.93 -24.69 1.92
CA LEU A 133 8.57 -25.81 1.05
C LEU A 133 8.14 -27.03 1.88
N SER A 134 7.11 -27.74 1.40
CA SER A 134 6.75 -29.06 1.92
C SER A 134 7.86 -30.08 1.59
N TYR A 135 7.93 -31.17 2.35
CA TYR A 135 8.95 -32.19 2.10
C TYR A 135 8.81 -32.85 0.72
N VAL A 136 7.58 -32.92 0.19
CA VAL A 136 7.31 -33.42 -1.17
C VAL A 136 7.84 -32.44 -2.21
N ALA A 137 7.55 -31.15 -2.07
CA ALA A 137 8.05 -30.12 -2.99
C ALA A 137 9.58 -30.01 -2.97
N ALA A 138 10.20 -30.14 -1.79
CA ALA A 138 11.66 -30.22 -1.67
C ALA A 138 12.22 -31.47 -2.36
N ALA A 139 11.59 -32.64 -2.16
CA ALA A 139 12.03 -33.89 -2.80
C ALA A 139 12.02 -33.79 -4.34
N GLU A 140 10.96 -33.21 -4.90
CA GLU A 140 10.84 -32.92 -6.33
C GLU A 140 11.93 -31.94 -6.80
N ARG A 141 12.12 -30.82 -6.09
CA ARG A 141 13.12 -29.80 -6.44
C ARG A 141 14.55 -30.35 -6.49
N PHE A 142 14.91 -31.20 -5.54
CA PHE A 142 16.27 -31.72 -5.40
C PHE A 142 16.48 -33.10 -6.05
N GLY A 143 15.46 -33.65 -6.71
CA GLY A 143 15.53 -34.95 -7.39
C GLY A 143 15.84 -36.11 -6.45
N VAL A 144 15.27 -36.10 -5.24
CA VAL A 144 15.51 -37.13 -4.20
C VAL A 144 14.20 -37.67 -3.64
N SER A 145 14.28 -38.72 -2.82
CA SER A 145 13.10 -39.20 -2.09
C SER A 145 12.74 -38.26 -0.93
N VAL A 146 11.46 -38.26 -0.53
CA VAL A 146 11.01 -37.56 0.69
C VAL A 146 11.76 -38.06 1.93
N THR A 147 12.11 -39.34 1.98
CA THR A 147 12.94 -39.92 3.06
C THR A 147 14.33 -39.28 3.10
N THR A 148 14.95 -39.05 1.94
CA THR A 148 16.24 -38.36 1.85
C THR A 148 16.15 -36.93 2.36
N VAL A 149 15.08 -36.19 2.01
CA VAL A 149 14.82 -34.85 2.56
C VAL A 149 14.72 -34.88 4.08
N LYS A 150 13.93 -35.81 4.64
CA LYS A 150 13.81 -35.98 6.10
C LYS A 150 15.17 -36.26 6.76
N ASN A 151 16.00 -37.11 6.15
CA ASN A 151 17.32 -37.42 6.69
C ASN A 151 18.24 -36.20 6.72
N HIS A 152 18.24 -35.37 5.67
CA HIS A 152 18.98 -34.11 5.66
C HIS A 152 18.46 -33.13 6.71
N LEU A 153 17.14 -33.01 6.89
CA LEU A 153 16.55 -32.15 7.92
C LEU A 153 16.90 -32.61 9.33
N ILE A 154 16.78 -33.90 9.62
CA ILE A 154 17.16 -34.45 10.94
C ILE A 154 18.63 -34.14 11.21
N ARG A 155 19.52 -34.39 10.24
CA ARG A 155 20.94 -34.11 10.40
C ARG A 155 21.23 -32.63 10.69
N ALA A 156 20.60 -31.71 9.96
CA ALA A 156 20.75 -30.28 10.18
C ALA A 156 20.17 -29.84 11.53
N MET A 157 18.94 -30.24 11.84
CA MET A 157 18.27 -29.90 13.10
C MET A 157 19.04 -30.41 14.31
N THR A 158 19.51 -31.66 14.29
CA THR A 158 20.31 -32.23 15.38
C THR A 158 21.57 -31.40 15.63
N ARG A 159 22.24 -30.93 14.58
CA ARG A 159 23.45 -30.11 14.73
C ARG A 159 23.10 -28.71 15.26
N CYS A 160 22.03 -28.10 14.78
CA CYS A 160 21.55 -26.82 15.35
C CYS A 160 21.15 -26.95 16.82
N LEU A 161 20.50 -28.04 17.22
CA LEU A 161 20.11 -28.32 18.61
C LEU A 161 21.33 -28.41 19.54
N LEU A 162 22.38 -29.12 19.11
CA LEU A 162 23.63 -29.24 19.87
C LEU A 162 24.38 -27.90 20.03
N LEU A 163 24.07 -26.88 19.24
CA LEU A 163 24.63 -25.54 19.35
C LEU A 163 23.88 -24.66 20.37
N VAL A 164 22.65 -25.03 20.73
CA VAL A 164 21.79 -24.31 21.68
C VAL A 164 21.99 -24.82 23.11
N GLU A 165 22.52 -26.03 23.29
CA GLU A 165 22.93 -26.55 24.60
C GLU A 165 24.32 -26.00 24.99
N PRO A 166 24.46 -25.33 26.15
CA PRO A 166 25.72 -24.72 26.60
C PRO A 166 26.78 -25.73 27.07
#